data_AF-A0A964N210-F1
#
_entry.id   AF-A0A964N210-F1
#
_cell.length_a   1.000
_cell.length_b   1.000
_cell.length_c   1.000
_cell.angle_alpha   90.00
_cell.angle_beta   90.00
_cell.angle_gamma   90.00
#
_symmetry.space_group_name_H-M   'P 1'
#
loop_
_entity.id
_entity.type
_entity.pdbx_description
1 polymer ?
#
loop_
_entity_poly.entity_id
_entity_poly.type
_entity_poly.pdbx_seq_one_letter_code
_entity_poly.pdbx_strand_id
1 'polypeptide(L)' 'MKATIDAAGRIVVPKALRQALDLKPGQPLDIRAGDGRLEIEIAPTAMQLKKRGKGVVAVPDAQL' A
#
# COMPACT_ATOMS: atom_id res chain seq x y z
N MET A 1 -18.98 7.59 -2.30
CA MET A 1 -19.29 7.13 -3.68
C MET A 1 -19.56 5.63 -3.64
N LYS A 2 -20.31 5.06 -4.60
CA LYS A 2 -20.56 3.62 -4.67
C LYS A 2 -19.82 3.04 -5.88
N ALA A 3 -19.26 1.86 -5.74
CA ALA A 3 -18.63 1.09 -6.81
C ALA A 3 -19.19 -0.34 -6.76
N THR A 4 -19.21 -1.02 -7.91
CA THR A 4 -19.61 -2.42 -8.03
C THR A 4 -18.39 -3.30 -8.28
N ILE A 5 -18.51 -4.58 -7.99
CA ILE A 5 -17.56 -5.58 -8.45
C ILE A 5 -17.82 -5.83 -9.94
N ASP A 6 -16.77 -5.84 -10.76
CA ASP A 6 -16.90 -6.13 -12.18
C ASP A 6 -17.06 -7.65 -12.45
N ALA A 7 -17.27 -8.02 -13.71
CA ALA A 7 -17.46 -9.43 -14.10
C ALA A 7 -16.23 -10.32 -13.80
N ALA A 8 -15.05 -9.73 -13.57
CA ALA A 8 -13.82 -10.43 -13.23
C ALA A 8 -13.58 -10.51 -11.71
N GLY A 9 -14.53 -10.05 -10.88
CA GLY A 9 -14.40 -10.09 -9.42
C GLY A 9 -13.53 -8.97 -8.84
N ARG A 10 -13.30 -7.87 -9.57
CA ARG A 10 -12.43 -6.77 -9.13
C ARG A 10 -13.23 -5.56 -8.67
N ILE A 11 -12.66 -4.79 -7.74
CA ILE A 11 -13.15 -3.45 -7.40
C ILE A 11 -12.29 -2.43 -8.14
N VAL A 12 -12.92 -1.58 -8.95
CA VAL A 12 -12.23 -0.48 -9.61
C VAL A 12 -12.20 0.72 -8.67
N VAL A 13 -10.99 1.17 -8.31
CA VAL A 13 -10.83 2.40 -7.53
C VAL A 13 -11.04 3.63 -8.42
N PRO A 14 -12.06 4.47 -8.15
CA PRO A 14 -12.34 5.65 -8.97
C PRO A 14 -11.19 6.65 -8.98
N LYS A 15 -11.04 7.38 -10.09
CA LYS A 15 -9.91 8.30 -10.33
C LYS A 15 -9.67 9.27 -9.16
N ALA A 16 -10.72 9.87 -8.62
CA ALA A 16 -10.60 10.82 -7.52
C ALA A 16 -9.97 10.20 -6.27
N LEU A 17 -10.34 8.97 -5.92
CA LEU A 17 -9.74 8.25 -4.78
C LEU A 17 -8.30 7.84 -5.06
N ARG A 18 -8.00 7.37 -6.28
CA ARG A 18 -6.61 7.06 -6.67
C ARG A 18 -5.69 8.26 -6.53
N GLN A 19 -6.16 9.45 -6.93
CA GLN A 19 -5.40 10.69 -6.82
C GLN A 19 -5.25 11.16 -5.37
N ALA A 20 -6.31 11.07 -4.58
CA ALA A 20 -6.26 11.46 -3.17
C ALA A 20 -5.33 10.58 -2.33
N LEU A 21 -5.18 9.30 -2.69
CA LEU A 21 -4.35 8.31 -2.00
C LEU A 21 -2.99 8.06 -2.68
N ASP A 22 -2.64 8.80 -3.73
CA ASP A 22 -1.45 8.60 -4.58
C ASP A 22 -1.23 7.13 -5.03
N LEU A 23 -2.32 6.44 -5.38
CA LEU A 23 -2.27 5.05 -5.85
C LEU A 23 -1.77 4.99 -7.29
N LYS A 24 -0.63 4.34 -7.50
CA LYS A 24 0.04 4.22 -8.81
C LYS A 24 -0.13 2.82 -9.42
N PRO A 25 -0.21 2.71 -10.75
CA PRO A 25 -0.18 1.40 -11.42
C PRO A 25 1.09 0.62 -11.05
N GLY A 26 0.94 -0.68 -10.78
CA GLY A 26 2.06 -1.57 -10.43
C GLY A 26 2.59 -1.39 -9.00
N GLN A 27 2.05 -0.46 -8.22
CA GLN A 27 2.41 -0.28 -6.82
C GLN A 27 1.91 -1.47 -5.97
N PRO A 28 2.75 -2.05 -5.11
CA PRO A 28 2.32 -3.09 -4.19
C PRO A 28 1.33 -2.51 -3.17
N LEU A 29 0.25 -3.26 -2.94
CA LEU A 29 -0.78 -2.92 -1.95
C LEU A 29 -0.93 -4.07 -0.96
N ASP A 30 -1.07 -3.73 0.31
CA ASP A 30 -1.49 -4.64 1.34
C ASP A 30 -3.01 -4.64 1.42
N ILE A 31 -3.63 -5.82 1.37
CA ILE A 31 -5.08 -5.99 1.46
C ILE A 31 -5.39 -6.90 2.65
N ARG A 32 -6.19 -6.41 3.58
CA ARG A 32 -6.60 -7.14 4.80
C ARG A 32 -8.10 -7.07 5.00
N ALA A 33 -8.67 -8.08 5.63
CA ALA A 33 -10.05 -8.04 6.12
C ALA A 33 -10.02 -7.80 7.64
N GLY A 34 -10.75 -6.79 8.09
CA GLY A 34 -10.85 -6.41 9.51
C GLY A 34 -12.16 -5.69 9.76
N ASP A 35 -12.75 -5.84 10.94
CA ASP A 35 -13.97 -5.11 11.35
C ASP A 35 -15.12 -5.10 10.32
N GLY A 36 -15.31 -6.22 9.60
CA GLY A 36 -16.35 -6.33 8.57
C GLY A 36 -16.12 -5.48 7.31
N ARG A 37 -14.91 -4.94 7.12
CA ARG A 37 -14.49 -4.16 5.95
C ARG A 37 -13.22 -4.72 5.31
N LEU A 38 -13.01 -4.33 4.05
CA LEU A 38 -11.75 -4.53 3.35
C LEU A 38 -10.88 -3.30 3.55
N GLU A 39 -9.67 -3.49 4.05
CA GLU A 39 -8.67 -2.45 4.25
C GLU A 39 -7.59 -2.61 3.17
N ILE A 40 -7.29 -1.52 2.47
CA ILE A 40 -6.33 -1.49 1.38
C ILE A 40 -5.34 -0.36 1.65
N GLU A 41 -4.07 -0.70 1.77
CA GLU A 41 -3.00 0.24 2.09
C GLU A 41 -1.87 0.13 1.06
N ILE A 42 -1.12 1.21 0.89
CA ILE A 42 0.16 1.14 0.16
C ILE A 42 1.11 0.30 0.99
N ALA A 43 1.69 -0.76 0.38
CA ALA A 43 2.61 -1.62 1.09
C ALA A 43 3.80 -0.80 1.62
N PRO A 44 4.08 -0.84 2.93
CA PRO A 44 5.20 -0.11 3.48
C PRO A 44 6.51 -0.71 2.97
N THR A 45 7.52 0.13 2.79
CA THR A 45 8.87 -0.37 2.55
C THR A 45 9.36 -1.06 3.82
N ALA A 46 9.68 -2.35 3.74
CA ALA A 46 10.33 -3.06 4.83
C ALA A 46 11.70 -2.43 5.11
N MET A 47 11.94 -2.07 6.38
CA MET A 47 13.13 -1.36 6.82
C MET A 47 13.78 -2.11 7.99
N GLN A 48 15.10 -2.14 7.99
CA GLN A 48 15.92 -2.59 9.10
C GLN A 48 16.73 -1.44 9.69
N LEU A 49 16.82 -1.39 11.02
CA LEU A 49 17.69 -0.44 11.70
C LEU A 49 19.13 -0.98 11.74
N LYS A 50 20.08 -0.25 11.14
CA LYS A 50 21.51 -0.57 11.16
C LYS A 50 22.29 0.50 11.89
N LYS A 51 23.28 0.10 12.70
CA LYS A 51 24.17 1.03 13.41
C LYS A 51 25.18 1.63 12.43
N ARG A 52 25.28 2.96 12.38
CA ARG A 52 26.31 3.69 11.61
C ARG A 52 26.93 4.78 12.49
N GLY A 53 28.21 4.62 12.80
CA GLY A 53 28.93 5.53 13.69
C GLY A 53 28.27 5.62 15.08
N LYS A 54 27.86 6.83 15.47
CA LYS A 54 27.22 7.11 16.77
C LYS A 54 25.69 6.96 16.76
N GLY A 55 25.06 6.59 15.64
CA GLY A 55 23.59 6.53 15.51
C GLY A 55 23.06 5.25 14.85
N VAL A 56 21.73 5.16 14.75
CA VAL A 56 21.01 4.13 13.99
C VAL A 56 20.36 4.76 12.76
N VAL A 57 20.37 4.03 11.65
CA VAL A 57 19.74 4.45 10.39
C VAL A 57 18.78 3.36 9.91
N ALA A 58 17.63 3.76 9.36
CA ALA A 58 16.74 2.85 8.66
C ALA A 58 17.30 2.55 7.26
N VAL A 59 17.43 1.28 6.93
CA VAL A 59 17.92 0.80 5.63
C VAL A 59 16.85 -0.14 5.05
N PRO A 60 16.45 0.06 3.78
CA PRO A 60 15.50 -0.84 3.13
C PRO A 60 16.00 -2.27 3.07
N ASP A 61 15.09 -3.23 3.17
CA ASP A 61 15.39 -4.65 3.05
C ASP A 61 15.57 -5.09 1.58
N ALA A 62 14.92 -4.38 0.66
CA ALA A 62 15.02 -4.58 -0.78
C ALA A 62 15.80 -3.43 -1.44
N GLN A 63 16.40 -3.72 -2.59
CA GLN A 63 16.97 -2.69 -3.45
C GLN A 63 15.82 -1.91 -4.09
N LEU A 64 15.65 -0.65 -3.68
CA LEU A 64 14.62 0.27 -4.17
C LEU A 64 14.95 0.82 -5.56
#